data_AF-A0A0B6ZJH4-F1
#
_entry.id   AF-A0A0B6ZJH4-F1
#
_cell.length_a   1.000
_cell.length_b   1.000
_cell.length_c   1.000
_cell.angle_alpha   90.00
_cell.angle_beta   90.00
_cell.angle_gamma   90.00
#
_symmetry.space_group_name_H-M   'P 1'
#
loop_
_entity.id
_entity.type
_entity.pdbx_description
1 polymer ?
#
loop_
_entity_poly.entity_id
_entity_poly.type
_entity_poly.pdbx_seq_one_letter_code
_entity_poly.pdbx_strand_id
1 'polypeptide(L)'
;MKSIFYFSWVFMIFINSAISETSGTSIEFSKDQLACPCNVTQWCNVITDVSRKEVFAFSIDNDESHWNLFDWTKLTTIVMFGYINSDLMCLAHSHNVRVVILGNVNEATFTDPTKRQAWISQQYNIVKT
;
A
#
# COMPACT_ATOMS: atom_id res chain seq x y z
N MET A 1 -53.18 47.09 35.81
CA MET A 1 -51.74 47.38 35.95
C MET A 1 -51.00 46.58 34.87
N LYS A 2 -50.46 47.28 33.84
CA LYS A 2 -49.60 46.84 32.71
C LYS A 2 -50.07 45.59 31.92
N SER A 3 -50.78 45.67 30.79
CA SER A 3 -50.35 46.11 29.43
C SER A 3 -48.93 45.69 29.04
N ILE A 4 -48.82 44.86 27.99
CA ILE A 4 -48.07 45.12 26.73
C ILE A 4 -48.44 44.01 25.73
N PHE A 5 -49.10 44.42 24.65
CA PHE A 5 -49.17 43.74 23.36
C PHE A 5 -47.78 43.79 22.69
N TYR A 6 -47.40 42.85 21.83
CA TYR A 6 -46.86 43.23 20.52
C TYR A 6 -46.88 42.06 19.53
N PHE A 7 -47.25 42.43 18.32
CA PHE A 7 -47.54 41.63 17.14
C PHE A 7 -46.29 41.59 16.24
N SER A 8 -46.21 40.53 15.42
CA SER A 8 -45.90 40.64 13.99
C SER A 8 -44.47 40.35 13.47
N TRP A 9 -44.52 39.92 12.19
CA TRP A 9 -43.54 39.96 11.10
C TRP A 9 -42.76 38.67 10.83
N VAL A 10 -43.39 37.84 9.98
CA VAL A 10 -42.85 37.37 8.69
C VAL A 10 -41.37 37.70 8.48
N PHE A 11 -40.54 36.66 8.34
CA PHE A 11 -39.44 36.70 7.38
C PHE A 11 -39.29 35.31 6.76
N MET A 12 -39.92 35.16 5.59
CA MET A 12 -39.44 34.30 4.52
C MET A 12 -38.01 34.79 4.22
N ILE A 13 -36.99 34.04 4.61
CA ILE A 13 -35.63 34.27 4.12
C ILE A 13 -35.37 33.21 3.06
N PHE A 14 -35.50 33.63 1.80
CA PHE A 14 -34.77 33.03 0.69
C PHE A 14 -33.28 33.26 0.95
N ILE A 15 -32.57 32.26 1.47
CA ILE A 15 -31.11 32.25 1.39
C ILE A 15 -30.74 31.38 0.20
N ASN A 16 -30.50 32.06 -0.91
CA ASN A 16 -29.75 31.53 -2.04
C ASN A 16 -28.31 31.35 -1.55
N SER A 17 -28.00 30.17 -1.00
CA SER A 17 -26.62 29.78 -0.70
C SER A 17 -26.18 28.82 -1.78
N ALA A 18 -25.42 29.34 -2.73
CA ALA A 18 -24.53 28.52 -3.54
C ALA A 18 -23.69 27.68 -2.57
N ILE A 19 -23.99 26.39 -2.49
CA ILE A 19 -23.09 25.43 -1.88
C ILE A 19 -21.94 25.36 -2.89
N SER A 20 -20.87 26.11 -2.64
CA SER A 20 -19.57 25.78 -3.18
C SER A 20 -19.29 24.36 -2.74
N GLU A 21 -19.42 23.43 -3.68
CA GLU A 21 -18.68 22.19 -3.65
C GLU A 21 -17.23 22.59 -3.43
N THR A 22 -16.79 22.54 -2.17
CA THR A 22 -15.37 22.36 -1.90
C THR A 22 -15.11 20.98 -2.46
N SER A 23 -14.68 20.97 -3.72
CA SER A 23 -13.87 19.92 -4.26
C SER A 23 -12.80 19.70 -3.22
N GLY A 24 -13.03 18.70 -2.35
CA GLY A 24 -11.94 17.94 -1.81
C GLY A 24 -11.15 17.58 -3.05
N THR A 25 -10.04 18.28 -3.27
CA THR A 25 -9.01 17.84 -4.17
C THR A 25 -8.65 16.46 -3.64
N SER A 26 -9.33 15.44 -4.18
CA SER A 26 -8.71 14.19 -4.48
C SER A 26 -7.44 14.61 -5.20
N ILE A 27 -6.34 14.65 -4.46
CA ILE A 27 -5.06 14.43 -5.07
C ILE A 27 -5.25 13.06 -5.69
N GLU A 28 -5.68 13.05 -6.95
CA GLU A 28 -5.57 11.89 -7.80
C GLU A 28 -4.08 11.64 -7.86
N PHE A 29 -3.60 10.81 -6.94
CA PHE A 29 -2.34 10.14 -7.13
C PHE A 29 -2.52 9.40 -8.44
N SER A 30 -1.97 9.99 -9.51
CA SER A 30 -1.85 9.31 -10.77
C SER A 30 -1.25 7.94 -10.47
N LYS A 31 -1.78 6.93 -11.15
CA LYS A 31 -1.42 5.50 -11.01
C LYS A 31 0.10 5.24 -11.08
N ASP A 32 0.88 6.25 -11.46
CA ASP A 32 2.32 6.26 -11.69
C ASP A 32 3.18 6.64 -10.46
N GLN A 33 2.61 7.02 -9.32
CA GLN A 33 3.40 7.40 -8.12
C GLN A 33 3.26 6.46 -6.91
N LEU A 34 2.59 5.31 -7.08
CA LEU A 34 2.59 4.15 -6.16
C LEU A 34 3.26 2.96 -6.88
N ALA A 35 4.38 3.25 -7.53
CA ALA A 35 4.95 2.43 -8.58
C ALA A 35 6.27 1.82 -8.12
N CYS A 36 6.39 0.51 -8.34
CA CYS A 36 7.60 -0.29 -8.17
C CYS A 36 8.88 0.51 -8.45
N PRO A 37 9.85 0.54 -7.53
CA PRO A 37 10.93 1.52 -7.50
C PRO A 37 12.03 1.31 -8.55
N CYS A 38 11.81 0.42 -9.51
CA CYS A 38 12.85 -0.03 -10.43
C CYS A 38 12.95 0.88 -11.66
N ASN A 39 14.19 1.23 -12.03
CA ASN A 39 14.46 2.07 -13.19
C ASN A 39 13.92 1.50 -14.50
N VAL A 40 13.81 0.17 -14.61
CA VAL A 40 13.27 -0.51 -15.78
C VAL A 40 11.85 -0.97 -15.49
N THR A 41 10.87 -0.29 -16.08
CA THR A 41 9.43 -0.52 -15.83
C THR A 41 8.98 -1.95 -16.14
N GLN A 42 9.58 -2.60 -17.14
CA GLN A 42 9.24 -3.97 -17.52
C GLN A 42 9.56 -5.02 -16.44
N TRP A 43 10.50 -4.73 -15.55
CA TRP A 43 10.86 -5.61 -14.44
C TRP A 43 9.73 -5.70 -13.40
N CYS A 44 8.89 -4.66 -13.32
CA CYS A 44 7.76 -4.60 -12.41
C CYS A 44 6.50 -5.29 -12.96
N ASN A 45 6.57 -5.90 -14.15
CA ASN A 45 5.46 -6.66 -14.70
C ASN A 45 5.15 -7.89 -13.84
N VAL A 46 3.87 -8.22 -13.72
CA VAL A 46 3.43 -9.41 -12.99
C VAL A 46 4.04 -10.66 -13.62
N ILE A 47 4.68 -11.48 -12.80
CA ILE A 47 5.27 -12.75 -13.23
C ILE A 47 4.14 -13.75 -13.52
N THR A 48 4.08 -14.22 -14.76
CA THR A 48 2.99 -15.09 -15.25
C THR A 48 3.33 -16.59 -15.28
N ASP A 49 4.56 -16.96 -14.89
CA ASP A 49 4.95 -18.36 -14.76
C ASP A 49 4.28 -19.00 -13.52
N VAL A 50 3.31 -19.86 -13.78
CA VAL A 50 2.50 -20.58 -12.79
C VAL A 50 2.85 -22.07 -12.65
N SER A 51 3.79 -22.61 -13.45
CA SER A 51 4.02 -24.07 -13.52
C SER A 51 5.45 -24.54 -13.28
N ARG A 52 6.37 -23.65 -12.88
CA ARG A 52 7.75 -24.03 -12.54
C ARG A 52 7.95 -24.51 -11.09
N LYS A 53 9.02 -25.28 -10.88
CA LYS A 53 9.56 -25.58 -9.53
C LYS A 53 10.01 -24.28 -8.86
N GLU A 54 9.58 -24.06 -7.62
CA GLU A 54 9.97 -22.88 -6.85
C GLU A 54 11.25 -23.13 -6.02
N VAL A 55 12.12 -22.12 -6.00
CA VAL A 55 13.36 -22.08 -5.22
C VAL A 55 13.41 -20.75 -4.48
N PHE A 56 13.48 -20.84 -3.16
CA PHE A 56 13.46 -19.68 -2.26
C PHE A 56 14.85 -19.39 -1.72
N ALA A 57 15.24 -18.12 -1.73
CA ALA A 57 16.33 -17.60 -0.91
C ALA A 57 15.76 -16.77 0.24
N PHE A 58 16.30 -16.95 1.44
CA PHE A 58 15.98 -16.11 2.59
C PHE A 58 17.15 -15.18 2.83
N SER A 59 16.95 -13.90 2.56
CA SER A 59 17.93 -12.87 2.88
C SER A 59 17.64 -12.35 4.28
N ILE A 60 18.52 -12.71 5.21
CA ILE A 60 18.40 -12.40 6.64
C ILE A 60 19.07 -11.08 7.03
N ASP A 61 20.05 -10.65 6.23
CA ASP A 61 20.81 -9.43 6.44
C ASP A 61 20.66 -8.51 5.23
N ASN A 62 20.56 -7.20 5.50
CA ASN A 62 20.47 -6.17 4.47
C ASN A 62 21.88 -5.81 3.94
N ASP A 63 22.57 -6.77 3.33
CA ASP A 63 23.93 -6.65 2.82
C ASP A 63 24.05 -7.17 1.37
N GLU A 64 24.45 -6.27 0.47
CA GLU A 64 24.61 -6.56 -0.96
C GLU A 64 25.66 -7.64 -1.25
N SER A 65 26.69 -7.74 -0.41
CA SER A 65 27.75 -8.75 -0.58
C SER A 65 27.20 -10.18 -0.50
N HIS A 66 26.09 -10.40 0.19
CA HIS A 66 25.42 -11.69 0.27
C HIS A 66 24.54 -11.98 -0.95
N TRP A 67 23.82 -10.97 -1.46
CA TRP A 67 22.88 -11.17 -2.58
C TRP A 67 23.62 -11.49 -3.89
N ASN A 68 24.82 -10.95 -4.05
CA ASN A 68 25.70 -11.24 -5.18
C ASN A 68 26.17 -12.69 -5.25
N LEU A 69 26.05 -13.46 -4.15
CA LEU A 69 26.40 -14.88 -4.10
C LEU A 69 25.25 -15.79 -4.55
N PHE A 70 24.05 -15.24 -4.76
CA PHE A 70 22.91 -16.04 -5.19
C PHE A 70 23.03 -16.48 -6.64
N ASP A 71 22.62 -17.73 -6.90
CA ASP A 71 22.44 -18.23 -8.26
C ASP A 71 21.07 -17.77 -8.79
N TRP A 72 21.05 -16.56 -9.35
CA TRP A 72 19.87 -15.92 -9.92
C TRP A 72 19.23 -16.70 -11.07
N THR A 73 19.94 -17.65 -11.68
CA THR A 73 19.38 -18.50 -12.74
C THR A 73 18.44 -19.59 -12.19
N LYS A 74 18.55 -19.92 -10.90
CA LYS A 74 17.74 -20.95 -10.23
C LYS A 74 16.67 -20.38 -9.32
N LEU A 75 16.89 -19.20 -8.75
CA LEU A 75 15.95 -18.59 -7.82
C LEU A 75 14.62 -18.26 -8.51
N THR A 76 13.53 -18.43 -7.76
CA THR A 76 12.20 -18.00 -8.18
C THR A 76 11.59 -16.98 -7.24
N THR A 77 12.00 -17.00 -5.97
CA THR A 77 11.52 -16.10 -4.94
C THR A 77 12.65 -15.75 -3.96
N ILE A 78 12.73 -14.48 -3.57
CA ILE A 78 13.55 -14.02 -2.46
C ILE A 78 12.67 -13.50 -1.33
N VAL A 79 13.00 -13.88 -0.10
CA VAL A 79 12.35 -13.42 1.12
C VAL A 79 13.27 -12.40 1.78
N MET A 80 12.82 -11.15 1.88
CA MET A 80 13.51 -10.15 2.71
C MET A 80 13.04 -10.29 4.15
N PHE A 81 13.90 -10.84 5.00
CA PHE A 81 13.53 -11.21 6.37
C PHE A 81 13.74 -10.03 7.31
N GLY A 82 12.65 -9.34 7.68
CA GLY A 82 12.69 -8.26 8.67
C GLY A 82 13.19 -6.91 8.13
N TYR A 83 13.35 -6.76 6.81
CA TYR A 83 13.72 -5.50 6.18
C TYR A 83 13.08 -5.37 4.79
N ILE A 84 13.15 -4.16 4.22
CA ILE A 84 12.75 -3.85 2.85
C ILE A 84 13.90 -3.08 2.21
N ASN A 85 14.37 -3.55 1.05
CA ASN A 85 15.42 -2.90 0.29
C ASN A 85 15.01 -2.86 -1.19
N SER A 86 14.93 -1.65 -1.75
CA SER A 86 14.52 -1.42 -3.14
C SER A 86 15.55 -1.92 -4.15
N ASP A 87 16.84 -1.85 -3.83
CA ASP A 87 17.91 -2.31 -4.73
C ASP A 87 17.87 -3.83 -4.87
N LEU A 88 17.71 -4.56 -3.75
CA LEU A 88 17.48 -6.00 -3.78
C LEU A 88 16.20 -6.38 -4.52
N MET A 89 15.12 -5.61 -4.30
CA MET A 89 13.86 -5.83 -5.00
C MET A 89 14.05 -5.72 -6.53
N CYS A 90 14.75 -4.68 -6.98
CA CYS A 90 14.96 -4.44 -8.40
C CYS A 90 15.97 -5.40 -9.03
N LEU A 91 17.00 -5.82 -8.28
CA LEU A 91 17.88 -6.90 -8.70
C LEU A 91 17.08 -8.19 -8.92
N ALA A 92 16.22 -8.60 -7.98
CA ALA A 92 15.37 -9.77 -8.13
C ALA A 92 14.43 -9.65 -9.35
N HIS A 93 13.77 -8.50 -9.51
CA HIS A 93 12.88 -8.26 -10.64
C HIS A 93 13.61 -8.33 -11.99
N SER A 94 14.86 -7.86 -12.07
CA SER A 94 15.69 -7.98 -13.29
C SER A 94 15.94 -9.43 -13.72
N HIS A 95 15.84 -10.36 -12.77
CA HIS A 95 15.99 -11.80 -12.98
C HIS A 95 14.66 -12.56 -13.03
N ASN A 96 13.51 -11.87 -13.11
CA ASN A 96 12.18 -12.48 -13.07
C ASN A 96 11.97 -13.33 -11.79
N VAL A 97 12.48 -12.83 -10.66
CA VAL A 97 12.38 -13.41 -9.33
C VAL A 97 11.37 -12.60 -8.50
N ARG A 98 10.46 -13.30 -7.81
CA ARG A 98 9.48 -12.69 -6.91
C ARG A 98 10.15 -12.21 -5.64
N VAL A 99 9.66 -11.12 -5.07
CA VAL A 99 10.12 -10.60 -3.78
C VAL A 99 8.97 -10.69 -2.80
N VAL A 100 9.22 -11.28 -1.63
CA VAL A 100 8.24 -11.36 -0.54
C VAL A 100 8.85 -10.88 0.76
N ILE A 101 8.01 -10.35 1.64
CA ILE A 101 8.39 -9.90 2.97
C ILE A 101 7.71 -10.77 4.03
N LEU A 102 8.33 -10.88 5.21
CA LEU A 102 7.74 -11.61 6.32
C LEU A 102 6.57 -10.81 6.92
N GLY A 103 5.39 -11.43 7.00
CA GLY A 103 4.28 -10.91 7.78
C GLY A 103 4.39 -11.35 9.23
N ASN A 104 4.58 -10.42 10.16
CA ASN A 104 4.52 -10.69 11.61
C ASN A 104 3.15 -10.27 12.15
N VAL A 105 2.41 -11.23 12.71
CA VAL A 105 1.08 -11.03 13.31
C VAL A 105 0.97 -11.88 14.57
N ASN A 106 0.53 -11.27 15.67
CA ASN A 106 0.29 -12.01 16.91
C ASN A 106 -1.11 -12.66 16.90
N GLU A 107 -1.29 -13.69 17.72
CA GLU A 107 -2.54 -14.48 17.79
C GLU A 107 -3.77 -13.61 18.09
N ALA A 108 -3.65 -12.64 19.00
CA ALA A 108 -4.74 -11.75 19.37
C ALA A 108 -5.21 -10.85 18.21
N THR A 109 -4.29 -10.50 17.29
CA THR A 109 -4.61 -9.75 16.06
C THR A 109 -5.19 -10.67 15.00
N PHE A 110 -4.68 -11.90 14.89
CA PHE A 110 -5.11 -12.86 13.89
C PHE A 110 -6.53 -13.40 14.13
N THR A 111 -6.91 -13.60 15.38
CA THR A 111 -8.20 -14.20 15.78
C THR A 111 -9.35 -13.20 15.82
N ASP A 112 -9.07 -11.91 16.04
CA ASP A 112 -10.07 -10.83 16.03
C ASP A 112 -10.29 -10.30 14.59
N PRO A 113 -11.51 -10.38 14.03
CA PRO A 113 -11.77 -9.95 12.65
C PRO A 113 -11.45 -8.48 12.37
N THR A 114 -11.71 -7.58 13.33
CA THR A 114 -11.48 -6.14 13.18
C THR A 114 -9.99 -5.85 13.20
N LYS A 115 -9.25 -6.45 14.14
CA LYS A 115 -7.79 -6.30 14.21
C LYS A 115 -7.09 -6.91 13.00
N ARG A 116 -7.55 -8.07 12.54
CA ARG A 116 -7.02 -8.72 11.33
C ARG A 116 -7.23 -7.84 10.09
N GLN A 117 -8.41 -7.25 9.92
CA GLN A 117 -8.69 -6.36 8.79
C GLN A 117 -7.78 -5.11 8.81
N ALA A 118 -7.57 -4.52 9.99
CA ALA A 118 -6.66 -3.40 10.15
C ALA A 118 -5.21 -3.80 9.79
N TRP A 119 -4.75 -4.96 10.26
CA TRP A 119 -3.42 -5.49 9.95
C TRP A 119 -3.25 -5.76 8.44
N ILE A 120 -4.21 -6.40 7.78
CA ILE A 120 -4.18 -6.64 6.33
C ILE A 120 -4.06 -5.32 5.56
N SER A 121 -4.84 -4.31 5.97
CA SER A 121 -4.82 -2.99 5.32
C SER A 121 -3.45 -2.33 5.47
N GLN A 122 -2.81 -2.48 6.64
CA GLN A 122 -1.44 -2.02 6.86
C GLN A 122 -0.43 -2.76 5.98
N GLN A 123 -0.50 -4.09 5.90
CA GLN A 123 0.40 -4.88 5.06
C GLN A 123 0.24 -4.55 3.57
N TYR A 124 -0.99 -4.39 3.11
CA TYR A 124 -1.29 -4.00 1.74
C TYR A 124 -0.62 -2.67 1.37
N ASN A 125 -0.66 -1.68 2.26
CA ASN A 125 -0.01 -0.39 2.01
C ASN A 125 1.52 -0.48 1.94
N ILE A 126 2.13 -1.44 2.66
CA ILE A 126 3.58 -1.68 2.60
C ILE A 126 4.00 -2.28 1.26
N VAL A 127 3.20 -3.18 0.68
CA VAL A 127 3.58 -3.94 -0.53
C VAL A 127 3.01 -3.36 -1.83
N LYS A 128 2.05 -2.44 -1.76
CA LYS A 128 1.48 -1.77 -2.94
C LYS A 128 2.47 -0.79 -3.59
N THR A 129 3.46 -0.31 -2.82
CA THR A 129 4.44 0.69 -3.26
C THR A 129 5.38 0.12 -4.31
#